data_AF-A0A968VPS0-F1
#
_entry.id   AF-A0A968VPS0-F1
#
_cell.length_a   1.000
_cell.length_b   1.000
_cell.length_c   1.000
_cell.angle_alpha   90.00
_cell.angle_beta   90.00
_cell.angle_gamma   90.00
#
_symmetry.space_group_name_H-M   'P 1'
#
loop_
_entity.id
_entity.type
_entity.pdbx_description
1 polymer ?
#
loop_
_entity_poly.entity_id
_entity_poly.type
_entity_poly.pdbx_seq_one_letter_code
_entity_poly.pdbx_strand_id
1 'polypeptide(L)'
;MTTNKLTDRPLITLCRGQHYTVLDLMRQLIGTESTPQMVTERRQLVQNLRQRLSRHLQLMRHVFFPPLHRMSQVDQVLGRRVKQFENAMNALLPRLTAFIHASERDPQSIDFREARSIMGLLKANFEQQQRHLHVLYMRHVPKGMEQHQLQIFRNRLMATVNKNGPARDTVSAPVKIAPQPVPPPPAPSQSRQTAIHPVRVDHLNKQRASLRALERDAITRPVFPGEELDPMLGAVGQ
;
A
#
# COMPACT_ATOMS: atom_id res chain seq x y z
N MET A 1 -10.98 -7.73 27.47
CA MET A 1 -9.73 -7.94 26.70
C MET A 1 -10.08 -8.16 25.23
N THR A 2 -10.04 -7.13 24.37
CA THR A 2 -10.51 -7.21 22.97
C THR A 2 -9.58 -6.49 21.97
N THR A 3 -8.28 -6.50 22.23
CA THR A 3 -7.27 -5.81 21.40
C THR A 3 -6.29 -6.82 20.82
N ASN A 4 -6.65 -7.55 19.75
CA ASN A 4 -5.69 -8.21 18.83
C ASN A 4 -6.30 -8.90 17.59
N LYS A 5 -7.58 -8.73 17.26
CA LYS A 5 -8.16 -9.40 16.07
C LYS A 5 -7.76 -8.77 14.73
N LEU A 6 -7.34 -7.49 14.72
CA LEU A 6 -6.98 -6.78 13.48
C LEU A 6 -5.55 -7.04 13.02
N THR A 7 -4.62 -7.29 13.94
CA THR A 7 -3.22 -7.65 13.63
C THR A 7 -3.10 -9.01 12.96
N ASP A 8 -4.11 -9.87 13.12
CA ASP A 8 -4.23 -11.17 12.44
C ASP A 8 -4.66 -11.09 10.97
N ARG A 9 -5.04 -9.89 10.50
CA ARG A 9 -5.55 -9.62 9.15
C ARG A 9 -4.65 -8.59 8.46
N PRO A 10 -3.49 -9.02 7.94
CA PRO A 10 -2.48 -8.13 7.35
C PRO A 10 -3.03 -7.26 6.22
N LEU A 11 -3.95 -7.73 5.38
CA LEU A 11 -4.50 -6.92 4.29
C LEU A 11 -5.37 -5.77 4.79
N ILE A 12 -6.18 -6.03 5.83
CA ILE A 12 -7.00 -4.99 6.45
C ILE A 12 -6.11 -3.93 7.09
N THR A 13 -5.05 -4.35 7.78
CA THR A 13 -4.09 -3.44 8.38
C THR A 13 -3.40 -2.58 7.33
N LEU A 14 -2.98 -3.19 6.21
CA LEU A 14 -2.36 -2.48 5.10
C LEU A 14 -3.32 -1.47 4.46
N CYS A 15 -4.56 -1.86 4.12
CA CYS A 15 -5.56 -0.95 3.55
C CYS A 15 -5.84 0.24 4.48
N ARG A 16 -6.03 0.00 5.78
CA ARG A 16 -6.20 1.09 6.76
C ARG A 16 -5.01 2.04 6.76
N GLY A 17 -3.79 1.50 6.74
CA GLY A 17 -2.57 2.31 6.63
C GLY A 17 -2.58 3.20 5.38
N GLN A 18 -2.99 2.67 4.23
CA GLN A 18 -3.13 3.46 3.00
C GLN A 18 -4.14 4.60 3.17
N HIS A 19 -5.32 4.32 3.75
CA HIS A 19 -6.37 5.34 3.95
C HIS A 19 -5.86 6.51 4.78
N TYR A 20 -5.17 6.21 5.90
CA TYR A 20 -4.60 7.25 6.75
C TYR A 20 -3.56 8.09 6.01
N THR A 21 -2.64 7.46 5.28
CA THR A 21 -1.62 8.19 4.52
C THR A 21 -2.23 9.08 3.43
N VAL A 22 -3.23 8.60 2.69
CA VAL A 22 -3.90 9.39 1.64
C VAL A 22 -4.58 10.61 2.23
N LEU A 23 -5.35 10.43 3.31
CA LEU A 23 -6.02 11.55 3.98
C LEU A 23 -5.04 12.55 4.60
N ASP A 24 -3.90 12.06 5.10
CA ASP A 24 -2.87 12.92 5.66
C ASP A 24 -2.19 13.77 4.58
N LEU A 25 -1.85 13.17 3.43
CA LEU A 25 -1.32 13.89 2.27
C LEU A 25 -2.31 14.96 1.75
N MET A 26 -3.60 14.63 1.67
CA MET A 26 -4.64 15.60 1.31
C MET A 26 -4.70 16.76 2.33
N ARG A 27 -4.60 16.47 3.63
CA ARG A 27 -4.61 17.49 4.68
C ARG A 27 -3.39 18.41 4.58
N GLN A 28 -2.20 17.84 4.39
CA GLN A 28 -0.97 18.59 4.19
C GLN A 28 -1.10 19.49 2.95
N LEU A 29 -1.59 18.95 1.83
CA LEU A 29 -1.81 19.71 0.59
C LEU A 29 -2.72 20.92 0.83
N ILE A 30 -3.87 20.72 1.47
CA ILE A 30 -4.80 21.80 1.81
C ILE A 30 -4.15 22.83 2.76
N GLY A 31 -3.32 22.38 3.70
CA GLY A 31 -2.59 23.27 4.62
C GLY A 31 -1.63 24.23 3.92
N THR A 32 -1.14 23.89 2.73
CA THR A 32 -0.24 24.78 1.96
C THR A 32 -0.94 25.97 1.29
N GLU A 33 -2.27 26.09 1.36
CA GLU A 33 -3.06 27.19 0.78
C GLU A 33 -2.57 28.58 1.25
N SER A 34 -2.06 28.67 2.48
CA SER A 34 -1.72 29.95 3.13
C SER A 34 -0.43 30.61 2.62
N THR A 35 0.35 29.95 1.76
CA THR A 35 1.69 30.44 1.37
C THR A 35 2.00 30.20 -0.12
N PRO A 36 2.12 31.28 -0.94
CA PRO A 36 2.42 31.19 -2.38
C PRO A 36 3.78 30.55 -2.72
N GLN A 37 4.72 30.54 -1.77
CA GLN A 37 6.10 30.07 -1.96
C GLN A 37 6.24 28.53 -1.91
N MET A 38 5.14 27.81 -1.64
CA MET A 38 5.14 26.35 -1.40
C MET A 38 4.98 25.50 -2.67
N VAL A 39 5.24 26.05 -3.85
CA VAL A 39 4.96 25.37 -5.13
C VAL A 39 5.66 24.02 -5.25
N THR A 40 6.93 23.96 -4.83
CA THR A 40 7.72 22.72 -4.81
C THR A 40 7.13 21.68 -3.85
N GLU A 41 6.71 22.12 -2.66
CA GLU A 41 6.08 21.23 -1.68
C GLU A 41 4.73 20.71 -2.18
N ARG A 42 3.90 21.59 -2.75
CA ARG A 42 2.62 21.23 -3.38
C ARG A 42 2.84 20.17 -4.47
N ARG A 43 3.82 20.38 -5.36
CA ARG A 43 4.18 19.40 -6.40
C ARG A 43 4.55 18.05 -5.77
N GLN A 44 5.38 18.04 -4.73
CA GLN A 44 5.77 16.82 -4.05
C GLN A 44 4.59 16.11 -3.39
N LEU A 45 3.70 16.86 -2.73
CA LEU A 45 2.49 16.33 -2.09
C LEU A 45 1.54 15.70 -3.10
N VAL A 46 1.30 16.37 -4.24
CA VAL A 46 0.45 15.84 -5.31
C VAL A 46 1.06 14.56 -5.92
N GLN A 47 2.37 14.53 -6.16
CA GLN A 47 3.05 13.33 -6.66
C GLN A 47 2.96 12.17 -5.66
N ASN A 48 3.21 12.45 -4.38
CA ASN A 48 3.09 11.45 -3.30
C ASN A 48 1.65 10.92 -3.21
N LEU A 49 0.66 11.82 -3.31
CA LEU A 49 -0.76 11.49 -3.29
C LEU A 49 -1.12 10.57 -4.46
N ARG A 50 -0.72 10.91 -5.68
CA ARG A 50 -0.91 10.09 -6.89
C ARG A 50 -0.33 8.70 -6.71
N GLN A 51 0.92 8.61 -6.28
CA GLN A 51 1.59 7.32 -6.05
C GLN A 51 0.88 6.50 -4.96
N ARG A 52 0.45 7.13 -3.87
CA ARG A 52 -0.21 6.42 -2.75
C ARG A 52 -1.60 5.94 -3.14
N LEU A 53 -2.37 6.75 -3.88
CA LEU A 53 -3.69 6.37 -4.39
C LEU A 53 -3.60 5.24 -5.40
N SER A 54 -2.68 5.33 -6.36
CA SER A 54 -2.46 4.25 -7.33
C SER A 54 -2.16 2.92 -6.62
N ARG A 55 -1.24 2.94 -5.65
CA ARG A 55 -0.93 1.77 -4.81
C ARG A 55 -2.14 1.24 -4.05
N HIS A 56 -2.94 2.12 -3.45
CA HIS A 56 -4.16 1.72 -2.76
C HIS A 56 -5.15 1.03 -3.70
N LEU A 57 -5.38 1.59 -4.88
CA LEU A 57 -6.31 1.03 -5.87
C LEU A 57 -5.82 -0.33 -6.41
N GLN A 58 -4.52 -0.47 -6.68
CA GLN A 58 -3.93 -1.75 -7.08
C GLN A 58 -4.06 -2.80 -5.98
N LEU A 59 -3.79 -2.43 -4.72
CA LEU A 59 -3.98 -3.31 -3.57
C LEU A 59 -5.44 -3.78 -3.49
N MET A 60 -6.39 -2.85 -3.63
CA MET A 60 -7.81 -3.17 -3.60
C MET A 60 -8.20 -4.11 -4.74
N ARG A 61 -7.88 -3.76 -5.99
CA ARG A 61 -8.26 -4.51 -7.20
C ARG A 61 -7.62 -5.89 -7.28
N HIS A 62 -6.34 -6.01 -6.97
CA HIS A 62 -5.57 -7.23 -7.25
C HIS A 62 -5.34 -8.13 -6.05
N VAL A 63 -5.59 -7.65 -4.83
CA VAL A 63 -5.29 -8.42 -3.61
C VAL A 63 -6.49 -8.48 -2.68
N PHE A 64 -7.20 -7.36 -2.48
CA PHE A 64 -8.29 -7.29 -1.52
C PHE A 64 -9.61 -7.85 -2.06
N PHE A 65 -10.06 -7.42 -3.23
CA PHE A 65 -11.33 -7.87 -3.82
C PHE A 65 -11.32 -9.31 -4.34
N PRO A 66 -10.24 -9.88 -4.91
CA PRO A 66 -10.31 -11.21 -5.52
C PRO A 66 -10.78 -12.33 -4.56
N PRO A 67 -10.33 -12.40 -3.28
CA PRO A 67 -10.91 -13.34 -2.31
C PRO A 67 -12.40 -13.13 -2.08
N LEU A 68 -12.84 -11.88 -1.95
CA LEU A 68 -14.26 -11.56 -1.76
C LEU A 68 -15.09 -11.98 -2.97
N HIS A 69 -14.58 -11.79 -4.18
CA HIS A 69 -15.23 -12.23 -5.41
C HIS A 69 -15.37 -13.75 -5.47
N ARG A 70 -14.35 -14.50 -5.09
CA ARG A 70 -14.45 -15.97 -4.98
C ARG A 70 -15.53 -16.38 -3.99
N MET A 71 -15.57 -15.74 -2.82
CA MET A 71 -16.61 -16.02 -1.82
C MET A 71 -18.01 -15.58 -2.29
N SER A 72 -18.10 -14.58 -3.16
CA SER A 72 -19.38 -14.09 -3.70
C SER A 72 -20.01 -15.02 -4.74
N GLN A 73 -19.24 -15.94 -5.33
CA GLN A 73 -19.77 -16.95 -6.26
C GLN A 73 -20.76 -17.88 -5.56
N VAL A 74 -20.60 -18.07 -4.25
CA VAL A 74 -21.48 -18.92 -3.43
C VAL A 74 -22.46 -18.10 -2.56
N ASP A 75 -22.32 -16.77 -2.51
CA ASP A 75 -23.17 -15.87 -1.74
C ASP A 75 -23.49 -14.61 -2.55
N GLN A 76 -24.68 -14.58 -3.15
CA GLN A 76 -25.16 -13.46 -3.97
C GLN A 76 -25.36 -12.16 -3.17
N VAL A 77 -25.69 -12.25 -1.88
CA VAL A 77 -25.87 -11.07 -1.02
C VAL A 77 -24.51 -10.42 -0.78
N LEU A 78 -23.48 -11.23 -0.50
CA LEU A 78 -22.10 -10.77 -0.43
C LEU A 78 -21.68 -10.13 -1.75
N GLY A 79 -21.95 -10.77 -2.89
CA GLY A 79 -21.62 -10.22 -4.22
C GLY A 79 -22.20 -8.84 -4.48
N ARG A 80 -23.50 -8.65 -4.18
CA ARG A 80 -24.14 -7.33 -4.30
C ARG A 80 -23.47 -6.28 -3.41
N ARG A 81 -23.15 -6.63 -2.15
CA ARG A 81 -22.48 -5.71 -1.22
C ARG A 81 -21.06 -5.36 -1.68
N VAL A 82 -20.28 -6.33 -2.14
CA VAL A 82 -18.92 -6.10 -2.66
C VAL A 82 -18.95 -5.16 -3.86
N LYS A 83 -19.87 -5.40 -4.81
CA LYS A 83 -20.04 -4.55 -5.99
C LYS A 83 -20.44 -3.11 -5.66
N GLN A 84 -21.21 -2.90 -4.59
CA GLN A 84 -21.53 -1.54 -4.11
C GLN A 84 -20.27 -0.77 -3.70
N PHE A 85 -19.31 -1.40 -3.02
CA PHE A 85 -18.04 -0.76 -2.65
C PHE A 85 -17.16 -0.47 -3.87
N GLU A 86 -17.08 -1.40 -4.82
CA GLU A 86 -16.34 -1.20 -6.07
C GLU A 86 -16.94 -0.04 -6.88
N ASN A 87 -18.26 -0.01 -7.04
CA ASN A 87 -18.96 1.08 -7.74
C ASN A 87 -18.73 2.42 -7.05
N ALA A 88 -18.78 2.47 -5.72
CA ALA A 88 -18.55 3.70 -4.97
C ALA A 88 -17.11 4.23 -5.14
N MET A 89 -16.11 3.34 -5.24
CA MET A 89 -14.74 3.77 -5.58
C MET A 89 -14.64 4.23 -7.04
N ASN A 90 -15.19 3.45 -7.99
CA ASN A 90 -15.13 3.77 -9.41
C ASN A 90 -15.82 5.11 -9.74
N ALA A 91 -16.88 5.47 -9.03
CA ALA A 91 -17.53 6.77 -9.17
C ALA A 91 -16.64 7.95 -8.73
N LEU A 92 -15.70 7.72 -7.81
CA LEU A 92 -14.79 8.73 -7.26
C LEU A 92 -13.54 8.91 -8.12
N LEU A 93 -13.13 7.86 -8.84
CA LEU A 93 -11.89 7.83 -9.62
C LEU A 93 -11.78 8.95 -10.66
N PRO A 94 -12.77 9.22 -11.54
CA PRO A 94 -12.62 10.24 -12.58
C PRO A 94 -12.32 11.62 -12.00
N ARG A 95 -13.06 11.99 -10.94
CA ARG A 95 -12.92 13.28 -10.27
C ARG A 95 -11.57 13.42 -9.57
N LEU A 96 -11.13 12.37 -8.88
CA LEU A 96 -9.83 12.32 -8.23
C LEU A 96 -8.67 12.39 -9.23
N THR A 97 -8.76 11.64 -10.33
CA THR A 97 -7.77 11.62 -11.41
C THR A 97 -7.66 12.98 -12.09
N ALA A 98 -8.78 13.62 -12.41
CA ALA A 98 -8.81 14.96 -13.00
C ALA A 98 -8.15 15.99 -12.07
N PHE A 99 -8.49 15.96 -10.78
CA PHE A 99 -7.88 16.85 -9.79
C PHE A 99 -6.36 16.66 -9.68
N ILE A 100 -5.89 15.41 -9.62
CA ILE A 100 -4.45 15.10 -9.54
C ILE A 100 -3.74 15.61 -10.78
N HIS A 101 -4.25 15.32 -11.98
CA HIS A 101 -3.61 15.77 -13.23
C HIS A 101 -3.57 17.29 -13.34
N ALA A 102 -4.66 17.98 -13.01
CA ALA A 102 -4.69 19.44 -12.97
C ALA A 102 -3.64 20.00 -12.00
N SER A 103 -3.58 19.42 -10.79
CA SER A 103 -2.64 19.83 -9.74
C SER A 103 -1.18 19.49 -10.05
N GLU A 104 -0.89 18.46 -10.83
CA GLU A 104 0.46 18.14 -11.30
C GLU A 104 0.93 19.10 -12.41
N ARG A 105 0.01 19.46 -13.30
CA ARG A 105 0.27 20.38 -14.42
C ARG A 105 0.53 21.79 -13.91
N ASP A 106 -0.29 22.26 -12.98
CA ASP A 106 -0.15 23.58 -12.38
C ASP A 106 -0.33 23.55 -10.85
N PRO A 107 0.76 23.33 -10.09
CA PRO A 107 0.72 23.32 -8.63
C PRO A 107 0.51 24.71 -7.99
N GLN A 108 0.58 25.80 -8.77
CA GLN A 108 0.31 27.15 -8.25
C GLN A 108 -1.19 27.44 -8.17
N SER A 109 -1.97 26.90 -9.10
CA SER A 109 -3.42 27.14 -9.23
C SER A 109 -4.29 25.99 -8.69
N ILE A 110 -3.80 25.24 -7.71
CA ILE A 110 -4.57 24.15 -7.09
C ILE A 110 -5.90 24.68 -6.54
N ASP A 111 -7.00 24.07 -6.98
CA ASP A 111 -8.33 24.35 -6.44
C ASP A 111 -8.49 23.69 -5.06
N PHE A 112 -8.29 24.48 -4.00
CA PHE A 112 -8.40 24.02 -2.62
C PHE A 112 -9.85 23.78 -2.17
N ARG A 113 -10.86 24.33 -2.86
CA ARG A 113 -12.26 24.00 -2.58
C ARG A 113 -12.55 22.58 -3.08
N GLU A 114 -12.08 22.27 -4.29
CA GLU A 114 -12.17 20.94 -4.86
C GLU A 114 -11.37 19.92 -4.03
N ALA A 115 -10.15 20.25 -3.61
CA ALA A 115 -9.33 19.40 -2.74
C ALA A 115 -10.06 19.03 -1.44
N ARG A 116 -10.71 19.99 -0.77
CA ARG A 116 -11.52 19.75 0.43
C ARG A 116 -12.72 18.85 0.14
N SER A 117 -13.41 19.09 -0.98
CA SER A 117 -14.54 18.25 -1.38
C SER A 117 -14.11 16.80 -1.63
N ILE A 118 -13.00 16.59 -2.34
CA ILE A 118 -12.43 15.26 -2.60
C ILE A 118 -12.00 14.60 -1.28
N MET A 119 -11.34 15.32 -0.38
CA MET A 119 -10.96 14.81 0.93
C MET A 119 -12.19 14.34 1.72
N GLY A 120 -13.30 15.09 1.69
CA GLY A 120 -14.56 14.69 2.31
C GLY A 120 -15.12 13.39 1.74
N LEU A 121 -15.14 13.26 0.41
CA LEU A 121 -15.60 12.04 -0.27
C LEU A 121 -14.70 10.83 0.04
N LEU A 122 -13.38 11.01 -0.01
CA LEU A 122 -12.40 9.97 0.33
C LEU A 122 -12.58 9.51 1.78
N LYS A 123 -12.74 10.46 2.73
CA LYS A 123 -12.96 10.14 4.14
C LYS A 123 -14.23 9.30 4.31
N ALA A 124 -15.34 9.73 3.72
CA ALA A 124 -16.61 8.99 3.79
C ALA A 124 -16.48 7.59 3.19
N ASN A 125 -15.85 7.47 2.02
CA ASN A 125 -15.61 6.17 1.37
C ASN A 125 -14.73 5.25 2.23
N PHE A 126 -13.62 5.75 2.75
CA PHE A 126 -12.71 4.98 3.60
C PHE A 126 -13.36 4.56 4.93
N GLU A 127 -14.22 5.39 5.51
CA GLU A 127 -15.00 5.03 6.68
C GLU A 127 -16.00 3.90 6.38
N GLN A 128 -16.69 3.97 5.24
CA GLN A 128 -17.58 2.89 4.78
C GLN A 128 -16.82 1.58 4.57
N GLN A 129 -15.63 1.63 3.95
CA GLN A 129 -14.79 0.45 3.82
C GLN A 129 -14.37 -0.12 5.17
N GLN A 130 -13.96 0.74 6.11
CA GLN A 130 -13.52 0.29 7.44
C GLN A 130 -14.65 -0.32 8.28
N ARG A 131 -15.85 0.28 8.23
CA ARG A 131 -17.01 -0.18 9.01
C ARG A 131 -17.66 -1.43 8.44
N HIS A 132 -17.66 -1.58 7.12
CA HIS A 132 -18.45 -2.62 6.45
C HIS A 132 -17.61 -3.57 5.62
N LEU A 133 -16.86 -3.07 4.63
CA LEU A 133 -16.08 -3.93 3.73
C LEU A 133 -15.04 -4.77 4.48
N HIS A 134 -14.30 -4.17 5.42
CA HIS A 134 -13.33 -4.90 6.23
C HIS A 134 -13.97 -5.96 7.12
N VAL A 135 -15.18 -5.70 7.63
CA VAL A 135 -15.94 -6.68 8.42
C VAL A 135 -16.41 -7.84 7.55
N LEU A 136 -16.90 -7.54 6.34
CA LEU A 136 -17.24 -8.57 5.35
C LEU A 136 -16.01 -9.43 5.00
N TYR A 137 -14.86 -8.80 4.78
CA TYR A 137 -13.61 -9.50 4.52
C TYR A 137 -13.26 -10.46 5.68
N MET A 138 -13.29 -9.98 6.92
CA MET A 138 -12.98 -10.83 8.08
C MET A 138 -13.93 -12.00 8.24
N ARG A 139 -15.22 -11.81 7.92
CA ARG A 139 -16.26 -12.81 8.08
C ARG A 139 -16.22 -13.90 7.01
N HIS A 140 -15.98 -13.51 5.76
CA HIS A 140 -16.12 -14.42 4.62
C HIS A 140 -14.77 -14.98 4.12
N VAL A 141 -13.66 -14.27 4.27
CA VAL A 141 -12.38 -14.69 3.69
C VAL A 141 -11.57 -15.53 4.70
N PRO A 142 -11.28 -16.81 4.41
CA PRO A 142 -10.44 -17.64 5.26
C PRO A 142 -9.00 -17.10 5.34
N LYS A 143 -8.34 -17.26 6.49
CA LYS A 143 -6.95 -16.79 6.70
C LYS A 143 -5.96 -17.38 5.67
N GLY A 144 -6.11 -18.66 5.31
CA GLY A 144 -5.26 -19.30 4.30
C GLY A 144 -5.40 -18.68 2.90
N MET A 145 -6.60 -18.21 2.54
CA MET A 145 -6.83 -17.52 1.26
C MET A 145 -6.15 -16.14 1.24
N GLU A 146 -6.24 -15.39 2.35
CA GLU A 146 -5.54 -14.10 2.52
C GLU A 146 -4.01 -14.27 2.42
N GLN A 147 -3.45 -15.27 3.11
CA GLN A 147 -2.01 -15.56 3.05
C GLN A 147 -1.55 -15.94 1.64
N HIS A 148 -2.34 -16.75 0.93
CA HIS A 148 -2.04 -17.12 -0.44
C HIS A 148 -2.04 -15.89 -1.39
N GLN A 149 -3.02 -14.99 -1.25
CA GLN A 149 -3.03 -13.74 -2.04
C GLN A 149 -1.84 -12.83 -1.74
N LEU A 150 -1.48 -12.69 -0.46
CA LEU A 150 -0.31 -11.93 -0.06
C LEU A 150 0.98 -12.51 -0.63
N GLN A 151 1.09 -13.84 -0.67
CA GLN A 151 2.24 -14.51 -1.29
C GLN A 151 2.30 -14.24 -2.80
N ILE A 152 1.18 -14.34 -3.52
CA ILE A 152 1.11 -14.00 -4.95
C ILE A 152 1.54 -12.54 -5.17
N PHE A 153 1.01 -11.62 -4.38
CA PHE A 153 1.33 -10.21 -4.48
C PHE A 153 2.82 -9.95 -4.23
N ARG A 154 3.39 -10.55 -3.17
CA ARG A 154 4.83 -10.47 -2.87
C ARG A 154 5.68 -11.01 -4.02
N ASN A 155 5.32 -12.15 -4.58
CA ASN A 155 6.05 -12.74 -5.70
C ASN A 155 6.04 -11.82 -6.94
N ARG A 156 4.89 -11.17 -7.22
CA ARG A 156 4.78 -10.19 -8.31
C ARG A 156 5.68 -8.97 -8.08
N LEU A 157 5.68 -8.42 -6.86
CA LEU A 157 6.58 -7.31 -6.51
C LEU A 157 8.05 -7.69 -6.72
N MET A 158 8.47 -8.86 -6.23
CA MET A 158 9.85 -9.33 -6.39
C MET A 158 10.23 -9.56 -7.85
N ALA A 159 9.30 -10.08 -8.68
CA ALA A 159 9.53 -10.23 -10.12
C ALA A 159 9.71 -8.88 -10.83
N THR A 160 9.00 -7.83 -10.40
CA THR A 160 9.18 -6.47 -10.96
C THR A 160 10.48 -5.81 -10.52
N VAL A 161 10.99 -6.12 -9.32
CA VAL A 161 12.31 -5.66 -8.86
C VAL A 161 13.43 -6.36 -9.64
N ASN A 162 13.33 -7.68 -9.83
CA ASN A 162 14.34 -8.43 -10.58
C ASN A 162 14.41 -8.05 -12.07
N LYS A 163 13.28 -7.69 -12.69
CA LYS A 163 13.23 -7.21 -14.09
C LYS A 163 13.77 -5.78 -14.28
N ASN A 164 13.82 -4.98 -13.21
CA ASN A 164 14.34 -3.60 -13.23
C ASN A 164 15.63 -3.44 -12.43
N GLY A 165 16.28 -4.55 -12.04
CA GLY A 165 17.63 -4.48 -11.48
C GLY A 165 18.56 -3.85 -12.51
N PRO A 166 19.55 -3.04 -12.09
CA PRO A 166 20.56 -2.56 -13.02
C PRO A 166 21.14 -3.76 -13.74
N ALA A 167 21.27 -3.67 -15.07
CA ALA A 167 22.01 -4.66 -15.84
C ALA A 167 23.32 -4.90 -15.09
N ARG A 168 23.48 -6.11 -14.55
CA ARG A 168 24.78 -6.53 -14.05
C ARG A 168 25.65 -6.55 -15.29
N ASP A 169 26.45 -5.50 -15.45
CA ASP A 169 27.60 -5.54 -16.33
C ASP A 169 28.36 -6.82 -15.98
N THR A 170 28.27 -7.76 -16.90
CA THR A 170 29.21 -8.85 -17.07
C THR A 170 30.59 -8.23 -17.22
N VAL A 171 31.33 -8.11 -16.12
CA VAL A 171 32.78 -8.04 -16.14
C VAL A 171 33.32 -9.07 -15.17
N SER A 172 33.75 -10.17 -15.78
CA SER A 172 34.82 -11.09 -15.42
C SER A 172 35.73 -10.68 -14.26
N ALA A 173 35.86 -11.60 -13.30
CA ALA A 173 37.12 -12.23 -12.85
C ALA A 173 37.15 -12.44 -11.32
N PRO A 174 37.49 -13.66 -10.84
CA PRO A 174 37.65 -13.93 -9.42
C PRO A 174 39.06 -13.51 -8.98
N VAL A 175 39.17 -12.40 -8.22
CA VAL A 175 40.42 -12.10 -7.52
C VAL A 175 40.46 -12.92 -6.23
N LYS A 176 41.31 -13.93 -6.27
CA LYS A 176 41.76 -14.79 -5.18
C LYS A 176 42.47 -13.92 -4.13
N ILE A 177 41.87 -13.72 -2.95
CA ILE A 177 42.56 -13.14 -1.79
C ILE A 177 42.73 -14.24 -0.75
N ALA A 178 44.00 -14.48 -0.41
CA ALA A 178 44.46 -15.49 0.54
C ALA A 178 43.98 -15.21 1.97
N PRO A 179 43.84 -16.25 2.82
CA PRO A 179 43.36 -16.11 4.19
C PRO A 179 44.46 -15.56 5.10
N GLN A 180 44.15 -14.52 5.88
CA GLN A 180 45.01 -14.08 6.99
C GLN A 180 44.60 -14.72 8.33
N PRO A 181 45.55 -14.90 9.27
CA PRO A 181 45.43 -15.83 10.38
C PRO A 181 44.69 -15.23 11.59
N VAL A 182 43.99 -16.11 12.31
CA VAL A 182 43.31 -15.86 13.59
C VAL A 182 44.32 -15.88 14.74
N PRO A 183 44.25 -14.94 15.70
CA PRO A 183 44.80 -15.15 17.05
C PRO A 183 43.72 -15.56 18.09
N PRO A 184 44.10 -16.32 19.14
CA PRO A 184 43.22 -17.13 20.00
C PRO A 184 42.50 -16.33 21.13
N PRO A 185 41.52 -16.96 21.83
CA PRO A 185 40.60 -16.26 22.72
C PRO A 185 41.10 -16.21 24.18
N PRO A 186 40.68 -15.22 24.98
CA PRO A 186 40.60 -15.35 26.43
C PRO A 186 39.19 -15.78 26.88
N ALA A 187 39.14 -16.73 27.81
CA ALA A 187 37.94 -17.28 28.45
C ALA A 187 37.53 -16.47 29.71
N PRO A 188 36.55 -16.91 30.52
CA PRO A 188 35.19 -16.38 30.55
C PRO A 188 34.90 -15.54 31.82
N SER A 189 34.24 -14.39 31.69
CA SER A 189 33.64 -13.71 32.84
C SER A 189 32.13 -13.94 32.85
N GLN A 190 31.69 -14.69 33.85
CA GLN A 190 30.30 -14.91 34.21
C GLN A 190 29.65 -13.59 34.59
N SER A 191 28.48 -13.32 34.04
CA SER A 191 27.49 -12.44 34.65
C SER A 191 26.11 -12.97 34.32
N ARG A 192 25.55 -13.71 35.30
CA ARG A 192 24.13 -14.05 35.38
C ARG A 192 23.33 -12.74 35.32
N GLN A 193 22.60 -12.52 34.23
CA GLN A 193 21.40 -11.69 34.26
C GLN A 193 20.25 -12.46 33.63
N THR A 194 19.21 -12.60 34.42
CA THR A 194 17.95 -13.29 34.17
C THR A 194 17.29 -12.79 32.88
N ALA A 195 17.26 -13.64 31.85
CA ALA A 195 16.56 -13.38 30.61
C ALA A 195 15.05 -13.52 30.83
N ILE A 196 14.36 -12.39 30.93
CA ILE A 196 12.92 -12.29 30.69
C ILE A 196 12.72 -12.34 29.17
N HIS A 197 11.95 -13.32 28.69
CA HIS A 197 11.61 -13.57 27.28
C HIS A 197 11.29 -12.30 26.46
N PRO A 198 12.10 -11.92 25.43
CA PRO A 198 11.77 -10.84 24.50
C PRO A 198 11.14 -11.32 23.17
N VAL A 199 10.88 -12.63 23.04
CA VAL A 199 10.49 -13.28 21.76
C VAL A 199 9.25 -12.68 21.10
N ARG A 200 8.35 -12.05 21.88
CA ARG A 200 7.07 -11.52 21.37
C ARG A 200 7.19 -10.13 20.73
N VAL A 201 8.15 -9.31 21.15
CA VAL A 201 8.34 -7.95 20.63
C VAL A 201 9.12 -7.98 19.30
N ASP A 202 10.07 -8.91 19.18
CA ASP A 202 10.84 -9.10 17.95
C ASP A 202 9.98 -9.60 16.78
N HIS A 203 8.97 -10.43 17.04
CA HIS A 203 8.08 -10.91 15.98
C HIS A 203 7.18 -9.80 15.42
N LEU A 204 6.64 -8.95 16.30
CA LEU A 204 5.84 -7.77 15.94
C LEU A 204 6.66 -6.72 15.19
N ASN A 205 7.91 -6.49 15.62
CA ASN A 205 8.83 -5.57 14.93
C ASN A 205 9.31 -6.12 13.59
N LYS A 206 9.56 -7.44 13.47
CA LYS A 206 9.87 -8.09 12.19
C LYS A 206 8.70 -8.08 11.21
N GLN A 207 7.47 -8.28 11.68
CA GLN A 207 6.27 -8.16 10.84
C GLN A 207 6.05 -6.73 10.37
N ARG A 208 6.21 -5.73 11.25
CA ARG A 208 6.16 -4.30 10.87
C ARG A 208 7.28 -3.92 9.91
N ALA A 209 8.49 -4.44 10.11
CA ALA A 209 9.61 -4.23 9.21
C ALA A 209 9.39 -4.93 7.85
N SER A 210 8.79 -6.13 7.82
CA SER A 210 8.44 -6.83 6.59
C SER A 210 7.28 -6.16 5.85
N LEU A 211 6.34 -5.53 6.56
CA LEU A 211 5.29 -4.72 5.94
C LEU A 211 5.86 -3.40 5.41
N ARG A 212 6.76 -2.74 6.15
CA ARG A 212 7.49 -1.55 5.66
C ARG A 212 8.44 -1.88 4.50
N ALA A 213 9.00 -3.07 4.46
CA ALA A 213 9.80 -3.58 3.33
C ALA A 213 8.92 -3.89 2.12
N LEU A 214 7.76 -4.52 2.31
CA LEU A 214 6.74 -4.70 1.26
C LEU A 214 6.24 -3.34 0.74
N GLU A 215 6.07 -2.36 1.63
CA GLU A 215 5.73 -0.98 1.29
C GLU A 215 6.87 -0.28 0.56
N ARG A 216 8.15 -0.56 0.88
CA ARG A 216 9.34 -0.01 0.21
C ARG A 216 9.60 -0.62 -1.16
N ASP A 217 9.43 -1.92 -1.33
CA ASP A 217 9.62 -2.60 -2.62
C ASP A 217 8.52 -2.23 -3.62
N ALA A 218 7.37 -1.76 -3.14
CA ALA A 218 6.29 -1.19 -3.96
C ALA A 218 6.49 0.30 -4.34
N ILE A 219 7.62 0.94 -3.98
CA ILE A 219 7.90 2.38 -4.24
C ILE A 219 8.55 2.64 -5.61
N THR A 220 9.05 1.62 -6.32
CA THR A 220 10.01 1.84 -7.41
C THR A 220 9.44 2.01 -8.82
N ARG A 221 8.12 2.20 -9.02
CA ARG A 221 7.60 2.53 -10.35
C ARG A 221 6.55 3.66 -10.36
N PRO A 222 6.72 4.67 -11.23
CA PRO A 222 5.69 5.64 -11.53
C PRO A 222 4.62 4.97 -12.41
N VAL A 223 3.37 4.95 -11.98
CA VAL A 223 2.25 4.65 -12.89
C VAL A 223 1.61 5.96 -13.26
N PHE A 224 2.14 6.55 -14.32
CA PHE A 224 1.58 7.51 -15.29
C PHE A 224 2.85 8.10 -15.93
N PRO A 225 3.42 7.44 -16.95
CA PRO A 225 2.78 7.34 -18.27
C PRO A 225 2.81 5.91 -18.88
N GLY A 226 1.68 5.44 -19.43
CA GLY A 226 1.64 4.22 -20.26
C GLY A 226 0.87 3.02 -19.72
N GLU A 227 0.37 3.04 -18.48
CA GLU A 227 -0.79 2.20 -18.12
C GLU A 227 -2.03 3.08 -18.28
N GLU A 228 -2.62 3.04 -19.48
CA GLU A 228 -4.02 3.44 -19.63
C GLU A 228 -4.82 2.73 -18.54
N LEU A 229 -5.73 3.47 -17.90
CA LEU A 229 -6.88 2.84 -17.26
C LEU A 229 -7.47 1.93 -18.32
N ASP A 230 -7.21 0.63 -18.16
CA ASP A 230 -7.76 -0.49 -18.91
C ASP A 230 -9.00 -0.05 -19.72
N PRO A 231 -8.95 -0.01 -21.08
CA PRO A 231 -10.09 0.41 -21.89
C PRO A 231 -11.36 -0.44 -21.63
N MET A 232 -11.23 -1.54 -20.89
CA MET A 232 -12.36 -2.32 -20.37
C MET A 232 -13.21 -1.61 -19.29
N LEU A 233 -12.80 -0.45 -18.77
CA LEU A 233 -13.69 0.42 -17.98
C LEU A 233 -14.71 1.20 -18.84
N GLY A 234 -14.68 1.03 -20.17
CA GLY A 234 -15.63 1.58 -21.15
C GLY A 234 -16.46 0.56 -21.92
N ALA A 235 -16.43 -0.74 -21.59
CA ALA A 235 -17.23 -1.76 -22.28
C ALA A 235 -18.28 -2.39 -21.36
N VAL A 236 -19.28 -1.59 -20.98
CA VAL A 236 -20.64 -2.11 -20.75
C VAL A 236 -21.54 -1.35 -21.71
N GLY A 237 -21.81 -1.98 -22.85
CA GLY A 237 -22.68 -1.42 -23.87
C GLY A 237 -22.32 -1.88 -25.27
N GLN A 238 -22.31 -3.19 -25.52
CA GLN A 238 -23.15 -3.86 -26.53
C GLN A 238 -23.44 -5.28 -26.05
#